data_AF-A0A1G7B3S6-F1
#
_entry.id   AF-A0A1G7B3S6-F1
#
_cell.length_a   1.000
_cell.length_b   1.000
_cell.length_c   1.000
_cell.angle_alpha   90.00
_cell.angle_beta   90.00
_cell.angle_gamma   90.00
#
_symmetry.space_group_name_H-M   'P 1'
#
loop_
_entity.id
_entity.type
_entity.pdbx_description
1 polymer ?
#
loop_
_entity_poly.entity_id
_entity_poly.type
_entity_poly.pdbx_seq_one_letter_code
_entity_poly.pdbx_strand_id
1 'polypeptide(L)'
;MSDDGGRAVSAIGFIGSVFSPWYGWSGRGDPENHVCLNVATYGPGGRFCMTDRGRSALRRGRDALEIGPSRMRWSGGRLVVEVDEVAAPPQIGRLRGRILLEPAAVTGIEMVLDGEGAHVWRPFAPAARVVVELGDGNTWRGHGYLDSNFGTRPLETDFSHWSWARFPVPGGAVAYYEALGRDGQRRGAAIRFTDGAAQEMAMPDPAPLPRTLWGLRRSIPAAPGVTPRQHLSMLDSPFYCRAAVASRIDGAERIGVHETLDLNRFRAPWLKPMLAMRVPRRARWPRAGTA
;
A
#
# COMPACT_ATOMS: atom_id res chain seq x y z
N MET A 1 -2.88 10.86 -3.84
CA MET A 1 -3.96 11.14 -4.80
C MET A 1 -3.83 12.59 -5.24
N SER A 2 -4.05 12.90 -6.52
CA SER A 2 -3.98 14.26 -7.05
C SER A 2 -5.08 15.16 -6.47
N ASP A 3 -4.85 16.46 -6.46
CA ASP A 3 -5.83 17.44 -5.93
C ASP A 3 -7.16 17.43 -6.72
N ASP A 4 -7.12 17.09 -8.01
CA ASP A 4 -8.31 16.92 -8.87
C ASP A 4 -8.99 15.55 -8.74
N GLY A 5 -8.44 14.62 -7.94
CA GLY A 5 -8.97 13.26 -7.75
C GLY A 5 -8.81 12.31 -8.94
N GLY A 6 -8.30 12.78 -10.10
CA GLY A 6 -8.22 12.00 -11.33
C GLY A 6 -7.03 11.03 -11.41
N ARG A 7 -6.03 11.20 -10.53
CA ARG A 7 -4.78 10.41 -10.54
C ARG A 7 -4.38 9.98 -9.13
N ALA A 8 -3.70 8.86 -9.03
CA ALA A 8 -3.08 8.42 -7.78
C ALA A 8 -1.80 7.61 -8.05
N VAL A 9 -0.96 7.49 -7.02
CA VAL A 9 0.23 6.65 -7.03
C VAL A 9 0.36 5.92 -5.70
N SER A 10 0.88 4.70 -5.75
CA SER A 10 1.36 3.92 -4.62
C SER A 10 2.79 3.50 -4.89
N ALA A 11 3.68 3.68 -3.92
CA ALA A 11 5.05 3.18 -3.95
C ALA A 11 5.33 2.43 -2.65
N ILE A 12 5.71 1.16 -2.74
CA ILE A 12 5.95 0.28 -1.59
C ILE A 12 7.31 -0.40 -1.74
N GLY A 13 8.22 -0.14 -0.80
CA GLY A 13 9.48 -0.85 -0.68
C GLY A 13 9.30 -2.12 0.13
N PHE A 14 9.37 -3.28 -0.52
CA PHE A 14 9.23 -4.58 0.14
C PHE A 14 10.59 -5.22 0.43
N ILE A 15 10.76 -5.70 1.66
CA ILE A 15 11.73 -6.73 2.05
C ILE A 15 10.91 -7.94 2.49
N GLY A 16 11.00 -9.05 1.77
CA GLY A 16 10.03 -10.15 1.90
C GLY A 16 8.69 -9.77 1.28
N SER A 17 8.68 -9.53 -0.04
CA SER A 17 7.50 -9.12 -0.79
C SER A 17 6.32 -10.08 -0.58
N VAL A 18 5.38 -9.70 0.29
CA VAL A 18 4.28 -10.58 0.75
C VAL A 18 3.41 -11.11 -0.40
N PHE A 19 3.22 -10.30 -1.45
CA PHE A 19 2.47 -10.63 -2.66
C PHE A 19 3.31 -11.27 -3.77
N SER A 20 4.61 -11.49 -3.55
CA SER A 20 5.46 -12.20 -4.53
C SER A 20 5.17 -13.70 -4.49
N PRO A 21 4.78 -14.32 -5.62
CA PRO A 21 4.60 -15.76 -5.68
C PRO A 21 5.92 -16.50 -5.46
N TRP A 22 7.04 -15.91 -5.87
CA TRP A 22 8.38 -16.48 -5.69
C TRP A 22 8.76 -16.57 -4.22
N TYR A 23 8.44 -15.55 -3.43
CA TYR A 23 8.65 -15.59 -1.99
C TYR A 23 7.77 -16.65 -1.35
N GLY A 24 6.49 -16.69 -1.75
CA GLY A 24 5.54 -17.71 -1.30
C GLY A 24 5.89 -19.15 -1.71
N TRP A 25 6.61 -19.37 -2.81
CA TRP A 25 7.12 -20.69 -3.22
C TRP A 25 8.44 -21.06 -2.54
N SER A 26 9.26 -20.07 -2.17
CA SER A 26 10.52 -20.29 -1.42
C SER A 26 10.31 -20.75 0.03
N GLY A 27 9.08 -20.78 0.52
CA GLY A 27 8.76 -21.07 1.93
C GLY A 27 8.87 -19.86 2.86
N ARG A 28 9.10 -18.65 2.32
CA ARG A 28 9.17 -17.39 3.06
C ARG A 28 10.28 -17.30 4.14
N GLY A 29 11.35 -18.08 4.01
CA GLY A 29 12.44 -18.12 4.99
C GLY A 29 13.53 -17.05 4.80
N ASP A 30 13.64 -16.44 3.62
CA ASP A 30 14.70 -15.46 3.31
C ASP A 30 14.13 -14.19 2.65
N PRO A 31 13.59 -13.25 3.44
CA PRO A 31 12.90 -12.07 2.92
C PRO A 31 13.81 -11.15 2.10
N GLU A 32 15.09 -11.06 2.45
CA GLU A 32 16.06 -10.21 1.71
C GLU A 32 16.33 -10.74 0.29
N ASN A 33 16.04 -12.01 0.02
CA ASN A 33 16.14 -12.58 -1.33
C ASN A 33 14.87 -12.41 -2.18
N HIS A 34 13.90 -11.64 -1.67
CA HIS A 34 12.61 -11.36 -2.27
C HIS A 34 12.22 -9.90 -2.04
N VAL A 35 12.99 -8.99 -2.64
CA VAL A 35 12.81 -7.54 -2.51
C VAL A 35 12.17 -6.96 -3.76
N CYS A 36 11.34 -5.93 -3.63
CA CYS A 36 10.87 -5.15 -4.77
C CYS A 36 10.50 -3.73 -4.36
N LEU A 37 10.67 -2.77 -5.28
CA LEU A 37 9.93 -1.53 -5.22
C LEU A 37 8.68 -1.69 -6.09
N ASN A 38 7.52 -1.86 -5.45
CA ASN A 38 6.25 -1.87 -6.16
C ASN A 38 5.80 -0.43 -6.41
N VAL A 39 5.58 -0.06 -7.67
CA VAL A 39 5.04 1.25 -8.04
C VAL A 39 3.81 1.06 -8.92
N ALA A 40 2.68 1.60 -8.48
CA ALA A 40 1.43 1.57 -9.22
C ALA A 40 0.88 2.99 -9.40
N THR A 41 0.63 3.40 -10.65
CA THR A 41 -0.05 4.65 -10.99
C THR A 41 -1.47 4.36 -11.45
N TYR A 42 -2.39 5.26 -11.13
CA TYR A 42 -3.83 5.10 -11.36
C TYR A 42 -4.39 6.33 -12.07
N GLY A 43 -5.52 6.15 -12.76
CA GLY A 43 -6.08 7.12 -13.70
C GLY A 43 -5.62 6.85 -15.15
N PRO A 44 -5.82 7.81 -16.07
CA PRO A 44 -5.46 7.66 -17.47
C PRO A 44 -3.97 7.29 -17.65
N GLY A 45 -3.72 6.16 -18.32
CA GLY A 45 -2.37 5.66 -18.56
C GLY A 45 -1.68 5.05 -17.34
N GLY A 46 -2.45 4.61 -16.32
CA GLY A 46 -1.94 3.92 -15.14
C GLY A 46 -1.01 2.74 -15.48
N ARG A 47 -0.07 2.42 -14.60
CA ARG A 47 0.91 1.35 -14.78
C ARG A 47 1.12 0.61 -13.48
N PHE A 48 1.51 -0.65 -13.56
CA PHE A 48 1.83 -1.47 -12.39
C PHE A 48 3.21 -2.07 -12.58
N CYS A 49 4.13 -1.72 -11.69
CA CYS A 49 5.50 -2.19 -11.69
C CYS A 49 5.73 -3.01 -10.42
N MET A 50 6.16 -4.26 -10.58
CA MET A 50 6.55 -5.11 -9.47
C MET A 50 7.48 -6.18 -9.98
N THR A 51 8.79 -5.99 -9.81
CA THR A 51 9.78 -7.04 -10.11
C THR A 51 10.37 -7.55 -8.81
N ASP A 52 10.14 -8.82 -8.52
CA ASP A 52 10.77 -9.52 -7.40
C ASP A 52 12.26 -9.71 -7.72
N ARG A 53 13.14 -9.33 -6.79
CA ARG A 53 14.59 -9.34 -6.98
C ARG A 53 15.26 -10.11 -5.85
N GLY A 54 16.39 -10.73 -6.18
CA GLY A 54 17.26 -11.38 -5.20
C GLY A 54 18.09 -10.41 -4.38
N ARG A 55 18.73 -10.92 -3.34
CA ARG A 55 19.48 -10.14 -2.32
C ARG A 55 20.50 -9.18 -2.90
N SER A 56 21.14 -9.54 -4.01
CA SER A 56 22.14 -8.69 -4.67
C SER A 56 21.61 -7.30 -5.05
N ALA A 57 20.29 -7.16 -5.23
CA ALA A 57 19.62 -5.91 -5.54
C ALA A 57 19.32 -5.03 -4.31
N LEU A 58 19.47 -5.53 -3.08
CA LEU A 58 19.13 -4.79 -1.86
C LEU A 58 20.34 -4.02 -1.34
N ARG A 59 20.17 -2.72 -1.10
CA ARG A 59 21.07 -1.92 -0.24
C ARG A 59 20.23 -1.16 0.77
N ARG A 60 20.71 -1.13 2.01
CA ARG A 60 20.06 -0.45 3.14
C ARG A 60 21.05 0.50 3.78
N GLY A 61 20.56 1.66 4.15
CA GLY A 61 21.22 2.59 5.05
C GLY A 61 20.20 3.12 6.04
N ARG A 62 20.67 3.92 7.00
CA ARG A 62 19.82 4.56 8.02
C ARG A 62 18.64 5.31 7.40
N ASP A 63 18.91 6.07 6.35
CA ASP A 63 17.96 6.98 5.70
C ASP A 63 17.66 6.58 4.24
N ALA A 64 18.00 5.35 3.83
CA ALA A 64 17.83 4.92 2.45
C ALA A 64 17.55 3.42 2.29
N LEU A 65 16.66 3.10 1.37
CA LEU A 65 16.38 1.76 0.86
C LEU A 65 16.53 1.79 -0.66
N GLU A 66 17.49 1.03 -1.19
CA GLU A 66 17.67 0.86 -2.63
C GLU A 66 17.38 -0.59 -3.00
N ILE A 67 16.55 -0.74 -4.04
CA ILE A 67 16.13 -2.03 -4.57
C ILE A 67 16.31 -2.00 -6.08
N GLY A 68 17.36 -2.67 -6.54
CA GLY A 68 17.73 -2.71 -7.95
C GLY A 68 18.07 -1.32 -8.48
N PRO A 69 17.32 -0.78 -9.45
CA PRO A 69 17.60 0.53 -10.04
C PRO A 69 16.88 1.69 -9.33
N SER A 70 15.99 1.39 -8.38
CA SER A 70 15.11 2.37 -7.73
C SER A 70 15.50 2.56 -6.27
N ARG A 71 15.20 3.73 -5.72
CA ARG A 71 15.64 4.12 -4.38
C ARG A 71 14.58 4.94 -3.64
N MET A 72 14.43 4.68 -2.35
CA MET A 72 13.69 5.51 -1.39
C MET A 72 14.70 6.11 -0.42
N ARG A 73 14.70 7.43 -0.23
CA ARG A 73 15.60 8.09 0.72
C ARG A 73 14.95 9.24 1.46
N TRP A 74 15.29 9.40 2.72
CA TRP A 74 14.97 10.61 3.47
C TRP A 74 15.98 11.71 3.14
N SER A 75 15.51 12.92 2.88
CA SER A 75 16.35 14.06 2.52
C SER A 75 15.64 15.36 2.85
N GLY A 76 16.24 16.19 3.71
CA GLY A 76 15.68 17.50 4.06
C GLY A 76 14.26 17.45 4.63
N GLY A 77 13.96 16.44 5.47
CA GLY A 77 12.63 16.26 6.07
C GLY A 77 11.57 15.67 5.15
N ARG A 78 11.97 15.15 3.98
CA ARG A 78 11.07 14.64 2.94
C ARG A 78 11.49 13.23 2.53
N LEU A 79 10.53 12.42 2.10
CA LEU A 79 10.81 11.16 1.42
C LEU A 79 10.91 11.41 -0.08
N VAL A 80 12.05 11.04 -0.66
CA VAL A 80 12.30 11.07 -2.11
C VAL A 80 12.33 9.62 -2.60
N VAL A 81 11.42 9.29 -3.52
CA VAL A 81 11.39 7.99 -4.20
C VAL A 81 11.80 8.19 -5.65
N GLU A 82 12.98 7.71 -5.99
CA GLU A 82 13.53 7.66 -7.34
C GLU A 82 13.12 6.32 -7.98
N VAL A 83 12.37 6.38 -9.07
CA VAL A 83 11.78 5.21 -9.72
C VAL A 83 12.50 4.97 -11.05
N ASP A 84 12.95 3.74 -11.29
CA ASP A 84 13.32 3.22 -12.62
C ASP A 84 12.86 1.76 -12.75
N GLU A 85 11.55 1.58 -12.89
CA GLU A 85 10.94 0.25 -12.94
C GLU A 85 10.41 -0.08 -14.35
N VAL A 86 10.12 -1.36 -14.57
CA VAL A 86 9.42 -1.85 -15.76
C VAL A 86 8.02 -2.28 -15.35
N ALA A 87 7.02 -1.73 -16.04
CA ALA A 87 5.64 -2.08 -15.85
C ALA A 87 5.34 -3.48 -16.42
N ALA A 88 4.57 -4.25 -15.66
CA ALA A 88 4.05 -5.55 -16.07
C ALA A 88 2.75 -5.38 -16.90
N PRO A 89 2.26 -6.44 -17.57
CA PRO A 89 0.99 -6.40 -18.29
C PRO A 89 -0.15 -5.81 -17.45
N PRO A 90 -1.12 -5.11 -18.06
CA PRO A 90 -1.34 -5.00 -19.52
C PRO A 90 -0.51 -3.90 -20.22
N GLN A 91 0.04 -2.93 -19.48
CA GLN A 91 0.74 -1.77 -20.05
C GLN A 91 2.24 -1.87 -19.79
N ILE A 92 2.95 -2.57 -20.69
CA ILE A 92 4.40 -2.78 -20.58
C ILE A 92 5.15 -1.50 -20.98
N GLY A 93 6.15 -1.12 -20.19
CA GLY A 93 7.01 0.03 -20.50
C GLY A 93 7.85 0.47 -19.30
N ARG A 94 8.85 1.31 -19.53
CA ARG A 94 9.63 1.90 -18.44
C ARG A 94 8.85 2.98 -17.73
N LEU A 95 8.87 2.97 -16.40
CA LEU A 95 8.37 4.03 -15.55
C LEU A 95 9.56 4.62 -14.80
N ARG A 96 9.87 5.88 -15.10
CA ARG A 96 11.02 6.60 -14.53
C ARG A 96 10.60 7.92 -13.94
N GLY A 97 11.29 8.38 -12.92
CA GLY A 97 11.10 9.73 -12.36
C GLY A 97 11.15 9.75 -10.85
N ARG A 98 10.44 10.72 -10.24
CA ARG A 98 10.46 10.93 -8.80
C ARG A 98 9.07 11.10 -8.19
N ILE A 99 8.92 10.61 -6.96
CA ILE A 99 7.82 10.92 -6.07
C ILE A 99 8.43 11.60 -4.84
N LEU A 100 7.97 12.81 -4.54
CA LEU A 100 8.34 13.55 -3.34
C LEU A 100 7.16 13.50 -2.38
N LEU A 101 7.41 13.12 -1.14
CA LEU A 101 6.44 13.15 -0.06
C LEU A 101 6.95 14.04 1.07
N GLU A 102 6.15 15.04 1.40
CA GLU A 102 6.41 16.03 2.44
C GLU A 102 5.40 15.79 3.58
N PRO A 103 5.82 15.15 4.68
CA PRO A 103 4.96 14.93 5.83
C PRO A 103 4.48 16.25 6.43
N ALA A 104 3.23 16.29 6.88
CA ALA A 104 2.79 17.36 7.79
C ALA A 104 3.39 17.15 9.20
N ALA A 105 3.45 15.89 9.63
CA ALA A 105 4.10 15.44 10.86
C ALA A 105 4.57 13.99 10.69
N VAL A 106 5.53 13.57 11.52
CA VAL A 106 5.96 12.17 11.64
C VAL A 106 5.60 11.65 13.02
N THR A 107 4.89 10.53 13.07
CA THR A 107 4.43 9.92 14.33
C THR A 107 5.37 8.82 14.81
N GLY A 108 5.36 8.56 16.12
CA GLY A 108 6.04 7.44 16.77
C GLY A 108 5.11 6.26 17.07
N ILE A 109 3.90 6.24 16.51
CA ILE A 109 2.85 5.29 16.90
C ILE A 109 3.00 3.96 16.16
N GLU A 110 2.79 2.87 16.89
CA GLU A 110 2.76 1.51 16.36
C GLU A 110 1.49 0.82 16.85
N MET A 111 0.90 0.02 15.98
CA MET A 111 -0.29 -0.75 16.29
C MET A 111 -0.03 -2.23 16.06
N VAL A 112 -0.18 -3.00 17.12
CA VAL A 112 -0.19 -4.45 17.04
C VAL A 112 -1.55 -4.92 16.51
N LEU A 113 -1.55 -5.79 15.51
CA LEU A 113 -2.75 -6.22 14.78
C LEU A 113 -3.20 -7.65 15.16
N ASP A 114 -2.45 -8.33 16.02
CA ASP A 114 -2.74 -9.67 16.52
C ASP A 114 -2.51 -9.77 18.04
N GLY A 115 -2.83 -10.90 18.66
CA GLY A 115 -2.62 -11.07 20.11
C GLY A 115 -1.15 -11.20 20.52
N GLU A 116 -0.26 -11.49 19.58
CA GLU A 116 1.12 -11.92 19.85
C GLU A 116 2.19 -10.93 19.36
N GLY A 117 1.81 -9.81 18.75
CA GLY A 117 2.79 -8.84 18.23
C GLY A 117 3.44 -9.26 16.90
N ALA A 118 2.94 -10.28 16.22
CA ALA A 118 3.53 -10.77 14.98
C ALA A 118 3.20 -9.90 13.77
N HIS A 119 2.23 -9.00 13.88
CA HIS A 119 1.83 -8.07 12.83
C HIS A 119 1.72 -6.66 13.40
N VAL A 120 2.49 -5.72 12.85
CA VAL A 120 2.55 -4.33 13.32
C VAL A 120 2.33 -3.38 12.15
N TRP A 121 1.40 -2.45 12.32
CA TRP A 121 1.22 -1.31 11.42
C TRP A 121 1.76 -0.03 12.06
N ARG A 122 2.49 0.75 11.26
CA ARG A 122 3.12 2.00 11.69
C ARG A 122 2.77 3.15 10.74
N PRO A 123 1.86 4.05 11.11
CA PRO A 123 1.48 5.21 10.31
C PRO A 123 2.47 6.37 10.48
N PHE A 124 3.65 6.28 9.86
CA PHE A 124 4.71 7.29 9.98
C PHE A 124 4.24 8.72 9.67
N ALA A 125 3.64 8.96 8.51
CA ALA A 125 3.11 10.27 8.13
C ALA A 125 1.65 10.11 7.67
N PRO A 126 0.67 10.15 8.58
CA PRO A 126 -0.75 9.97 8.26
C PRO A 126 -1.30 11.04 7.31
N ALA A 127 -0.64 12.20 7.24
CA ALA A 127 -0.92 13.27 6.30
C ALA A 127 0.38 13.84 5.72
N ALA A 128 0.39 13.98 4.40
CA ALA A 128 1.51 14.52 3.65
C ALA A 128 1.03 15.22 2.37
N ARG A 129 1.87 16.12 1.84
CA ARG A 129 1.78 16.58 0.46
C ARG A 129 2.65 15.70 -0.42
N VAL A 130 2.19 15.45 -1.63
CA VAL A 130 2.90 14.63 -2.61
C VAL A 130 3.05 15.41 -3.91
N VAL A 131 4.24 15.36 -4.47
CA VAL A 131 4.54 15.78 -5.84
C VAL A 131 4.99 14.55 -6.61
N VAL A 132 4.32 14.27 -7.72
CA VAL A 132 4.63 13.14 -8.59
C VAL A 132 5.13 13.69 -9.91
N GLU A 133 6.27 13.18 -10.36
CA GLU A 133 6.87 13.47 -11.66
C GLU A 133 7.36 12.14 -12.22
N LEU A 134 6.46 11.39 -12.87
CA LEU A 134 6.73 10.04 -13.34
C LEU A 134 6.40 9.88 -14.83
N GLY A 135 7.37 9.42 -15.62
CA GLY A 135 7.25 9.25 -17.06
C GLY A 135 7.15 10.58 -17.80
N ASP A 136 6.88 10.50 -19.10
CA ASP A 136 6.83 11.66 -19.98
C ASP A 136 5.50 12.42 -19.76
N GLY A 137 5.53 13.47 -18.94
CA GLY A 137 4.42 14.43 -18.78
C GLY A 137 3.39 14.10 -17.69
N ASN A 138 3.55 13.02 -16.93
CA ASN A 138 2.66 12.73 -15.80
C ASN A 138 3.21 13.37 -14.50
N THR A 139 2.99 14.68 -14.43
CA THR A 139 3.36 15.55 -13.31
C THR A 139 2.12 16.11 -12.63
N TRP A 140 1.99 15.91 -11.32
CA TRP A 140 0.87 16.44 -10.55
C TRP A 140 1.20 16.56 -9.06
N ARG A 141 0.36 17.29 -8.35
CA ARG A 141 0.44 17.46 -6.89
C ARG A 141 -0.84 16.99 -6.22
N GLY A 142 -0.72 16.64 -4.95
CA GLY A 142 -1.85 16.15 -4.19
C GLY A 142 -1.51 15.82 -2.74
N HIS A 143 -2.39 15.08 -2.10
CA HIS A 143 -2.18 14.60 -0.74
C HIS A 143 -1.78 13.12 -0.72
N GLY A 144 -1.11 12.72 0.34
CA GLY A 144 -0.69 11.34 0.57
C GLY A 144 -0.46 11.03 2.03
N TYR A 145 0.15 9.88 2.26
CA TYR A 145 0.53 9.36 3.57
C TYR A 145 1.75 8.44 3.40
N LEU A 146 2.46 8.19 4.49
CA LEU A 146 3.51 7.17 4.59
C LEU A 146 3.19 6.28 5.77
N ASP A 147 3.19 4.97 5.54
CA ASP A 147 3.07 3.96 6.57
C ASP A 147 3.99 2.78 6.29
N SER A 148 4.04 1.86 7.23
CA SER A 148 4.75 0.59 7.09
C SER A 148 3.98 -0.51 7.78
N ASN A 149 4.11 -1.72 7.25
CA ASN A 149 3.64 -2.93 7.89
C ASN A 149 4.85 -3.82 8.09
N PHE A 150 4.98 -4.36 9.30
CA PHE A 150 5.99 -5.34 9.67
C PHE A 150 5.28 -6.61 10.11
N GLY A 151 5.84 -7.77 9.78
CA GLY A 151 5.36 -9.01 10.34
C GLY A 151 6.38 -10.13 10.34
N THR A 152 6.30 -10.99 11.34
CA THR A 152 7.16 -12.17 11.51
C THR A 152 6.51 -13.46 10.99
N ARG A 153 5.22 -13.40 10.64
CA ARG A 153 4.45 -14.51 10.07
C ARG A 153 3.71 -14.10 8.80
N PRO A 154 3.36 -15.06 7.92
CA PRO A 154 2.54 -14.78 6.75
C PRO A 154 1.13 -14.32 7.14
N LEU A 155 0.61 -13.29 6.48
CA LEU A 155 -0.74 -12.75 6.74
C LEU A 155 -1.81 -13.85 6.61
N GLU A 156 -1.71 -14.70 5.59
CA GLU A 156 -2.67 -15.75 5.32
C GLU A 156 -2.72 -16.86 6.37
N THR A 157 -1.72 -16.93 7.26
CA THR A 157 -1.71 -17.86 8.40
C THR A 157 -2.64 -17.37 9.49
N ASP A 158 -2.61 -16.06 9.80
CA ASP A 158 -3.25 -15.52 11.00
C ASP A 158 -4.60 -14.83 10.69
N PHE A 159 -4.75 -14.30 9.48
CA PHE A 159 -5.94 -13.55 9.08
C PHE A 159 -6.68 -14.20 7.90
N SER A 160 -8.00 -14.00 7.89
CA SER A 160 -8.90 -14.38 6.80
C SER A 160 -9.29 -13.18 5.94
N HIS A 161 -9.34 -11.99 6.54
CA HIS A 161 -9.69 -10.74 5.88
C HIS A 161 -8.91 -9.59 6.49
N TRP A 162 -8.67 -8.57 5.68
CA TRP A 162 -8.03 -7.34 6.09
C TRP A 162 -8.64 -6.17 5.31
N SER A 163 -8.96 -5.08 6.01
CA SER A 163 -9.58 -3.88 5.47
C SER A 163 -8.91 -2.66 6.09
N TRP A 164 -8.51 -1.73 5.24
CA TRP A 164 -7.84 -0.51 5.68
C TRP A 164 -8.37 0.68 4.90
N ALA A 165 -8.64 1.78 5.59
CA ALA A 165 -8.99 3.02 4.94
C ALA A 165 -8.31 4.21 5.61
N ARG A 166 -8.07 5.25 4.82
CA ARG A 166 -7.57 6.53 5.31
C ARG A 166 -8.20 7.68 4.55
N PHE A 167 -8.77 8.62 5.29
CA PHE A 167 -9.40 9.83 4.77
C PHE A 167 -8.64 11.06 5.24
N PRO A 168 -8.28 11.99 4.33
CA PRO A 168 -7.75 13.29 4.74
C PRO A 168 -8.83 14.10 5.47
N VAL A 169 -8.44 14.77 6.55
CA VAL A 169 -9.25 15.80 7.23
C VAL A 169 -8.37 17.04 7.45
N PRO A 170 -8.96 18.22 7.70
CA PRO A 170 -8.16 19.38 8.10
C PRO A 170 -7.25 19.04 9.29
N GLY A 171 -5.96 19.39 9.20
CA GLY A 171 -4.98 19.10 10.26
C GLY A 171 -4.48 17.65 10.36
N GLY A 172 -4.96 16.72 9.51
CA GLY A 172 -4.46 15.34 9.54
C GLY A 172 -5.26 14.32 8.75
N ALA A 173 -5.64 13.24 9.40
CA ALA A 173 -6.33 12.12 8.77
C ALA A 173 -7.18 11.32 9.76
N VAL A 174 -8.18 10.60 9.24
CA VAL A 174 -8.84 9.51 9.96
C VAL A 174 -8.48 8.21 9.26
N ALA A 175 -8.03 7.21 10.00
CA ALA A 175 -7.79 5.88 9.48
C ALA A 175 -8.67 4.84 10.18
N TYR A 176 -9.08 3.84 9.42
CA TYR A 176 -9.75 2.66 9.92
C TYR A 176 -8.88 1.46 9.54
N TYR A 177 -8.50 0.66 10.52
CA TYR A 177 -7.73 -0.55 10.30
C TYR A 177 -8.51 -1.71 10.89
N GLU A 178 -8.71 -2.77 10.11
CA GLU A 178 -9.40 -3.98 10.55
C GLU A 178 -8.73 -5.22 9.96
N ALA A 179 -8.55 -6.23 10.81
CA ALA A 179 -8.17 -7.57 10.43
C ALA A 179 -9.12 -8.58 11.11
N LEU A 180 -9.61 -9.54 10.32
CA LEU A 180 -10.38 -10.67 10.85
C LEU A 180 -9.45 -11.87 10.99
N GLY A 181 -9.13 -12.23 12.24
CA GLY A 181 -8.32 -13.38 12.56
C GLY A 181 -8.99 -14.69 12.12
N ARG A 182 -8.19 -15.72 11.88
CA ARG A 182 -8.71 -17.08 11.63
C ARG A 182 -9.33 -17.72 12.87
N ASP A 183 -9.04 -17.20 14.04
CA ASP A 183 -9.71 -17.48 15.30
C ASP A 183 -11.10 -16.85 15.40
N GLY A 184 -11.55 -16.12 14.37
CA GLY A 184 -12.84 -15.44 14.33
C GLY A 184 -12.86 -14.08 15.04
N GLN A 185 -11.75 -13.66 15.65
CA GLN A 185 -11.68 -12.37 16.33
C GLN A 185 -11.46 -11.24 15.33
N ARG A 186 -12.30 -10.21 15.44
CA ARG A 186 -12.11 -8.94 14.73
C ARG A 186 -11.16 -8.07 15.55
N ARG A 187 -10.05 -7.66 14.94
CA ARG A 187 -9.03 -6.77 15.51
C ARG A 187 -8.96 -5.51 14.67
N GLY A 188 -8.78 -4.36 15.29
CA GLY A 188 -8.72 -3.12 14.54
C GLY A 188 -8.88 -1.90 15.43
N ALA A 189 -8.63 -0.74 14.85
CA ALA A 189 -8.90 0.54 15.49
C ALA A 189 -9.34 1.59 14.48
N ALA A 190 -10.16 2.52 14.95
CA ALA A 190 -10.42 3.77 14.26
C ALA A 190 -9.56 4.84 14.94
N ILE A 191 -8.80 5.58 14.15
CA ILE A 191 -7.82 6.53 14.66
C ILE A 191 -7.95 7.86 13.96
N ARG A 192 -8.01 8.92 14.75
CA ARG A 192 -7.85 10.29 14.30
C ARG A 192 -6.41 10.72 14.52
N PHE A 193 -5.77 11.21 13.47
CA PHE A 193 -4.46 11.83 13.49
C PHE A 193 -4.59 13.33 13.36
N THR A 194 -3.89 14.06 14.23
CA THR A 194 -3.81 15.52 14.24
C THR A 194 -2.40 15.93 14.64
N ASP A 195 -1.69 16.69 13.79
CA ASP A 195 -0.40 17.32 14.14
C ASP A 195 0.59 16.44 14.94
N GLY A 196 0.79 15.19 14.49
CA GLY A 196 1.72 14.23 15.10
C GLY A 196 1.14 13.40 16.26
N ALA A 197 -0.05 13.74 16.77
CA ALA A 197 -0.80 12.94 17.73
C ALA A 197 -1.74 11.94 17.03
N ALA A 198 -2.05 10.86 17.74
CA ALA A 198 -3.17 9.98 17.40
C ALA A 198 -4.09 9.79 18.60
N GLN A 199 -5.38 9.77 18.29
CA GLN A 199 -6.43 9.50 19.23
C GLN A 199 -7.29 8.38 18.67
N GLU A 200 -7.44 7.30 19.43
CA GLU A 200 -8.40 6.26 19.13
C GLU A 200 -9.82 6.81 19.25
N MET A 201 -10.69 6.38 18.35
CA MET A 201 -12.10 6.75 18.32
C MET A 201 -12.96 5.48 18.21
N ALA A 202 -14.24 5.61 18.52
CA ALA A 202 -15.19 4.52 18.33
C ALA A 202 -15.21 4.11 16.85
N MET A 203 -15.03 2.81 16.60
CA MET A 203 -15.14 2.24 15.25
C MET A 203 -16.60 2.26 14.79
N PRO A 204 -16.95 2.94 13.69
CA PRO A 204 -18.29 2.88 13.14
C PRO A 204 -18.63 1.49 12.58
N ASP A 205 -19.92 1.23 12.41
CA ASP A 205 -20.36 0.04 11.69
C ASP A 205 -19.91 0.08 10.22
N PRO A 206 -19.53 -1.08 9.65
CA PRO A 206 -19.12 -1.15 8.26
C PRO A 206 -20.32 -1.00 7.32
N ALA A 207 -20.22 -0.05 6.38
CA ALA A 207 -21.14 0.08 5.27
C ALA A 207 -20.61 -0.66 4.02
N PRO A 208 -21.48 -1.35 3.25
CA PRO A 208 -21.05 -2.11 2.08
C PRO A 208 -20.69 -1.20 0.91
N LEU A 209 -19.74 -1.66 0.10
CA LEU A 209 -19.43 -1.13 -1.23
C LEU A 209 -19.80 -2.17 -2.29
N PRO A 210 -20.08 -1.77 -3.54
CA PRO A 210 -20.25 -2.72 -4.64
C PRO A 210 -19.06 -3.67 -4.74
N ARG A 211 -19.30 -4.92 -5.15
CA ARG A 211 -18.21 -5.88 -5.35
C ARG A 211 -17.29 -5.42 -6.48
N THR A 212 -16.04 -5.88 -6.44
CA THR A 212 -15.07 -5.59 -7.51
C THR A 212 -15.34 -6.43 -8.76
N LEU A 213 -14.59 -6.23 -9.85
CA LEU A 213 -14.73 -7.03 -11.07
C LEU A 213 -14.42 -8.51 -10.84
N TRP A 214 -13.61 -8.80 -9.83
CA TRP A 214 -13.31 -10.16 -9.38
C TRP A 214 -14.28 -10.69 -8.31
N GLY A 215 -15.37 -9.97 -8.07
CA GLY A 215 -16.39 -10.34 -7.09
C GLY A 215 -15.90 -10.26 -5.64
N LEU A 216 -14.85 -9.48 -5.35
CA LEU A 216 -14.40 -9.27 -3.98
C LEU A 216 -15.44 -8.46 -3.21
N ARG A 217 -15.73 -8.90 -1.97
CA ARG A 217 -16.58 -8.16 -1.04
C ARG A 217 -15.81 -6.99 -0.46
N ARG A 218 -16.50 -5.86 -0.32
CA ARG A 218 -15.93 -4.62 0.19
C ARG A 218 -16.89 -3.98 1.16
N SER A 219 -16.35 -3.52 2.27
CA SER A 219 -17.05 -2.69 3.23
C SER A 219 -16.03 -1.75 3.88
N ILE A 220 -16.52 -0.63 4.38
CA ILE A 220 -15.71 0.38 5.02
C ILE A 220 -16.52 0.99 6.17
N PRO A 221 -15.91 1.25 7.34
CA PRO A 221 -16.59 1.97 8.41
C PRO A 221 -17.12 3.31 7.91
N ALA A 222 -18.39 3.59 8.19
CA ALA A 222 -19.07 4.81 7.78
C ALA A 222 -20.05 5.28 8.86
N ALA A 223 -20.29 6.59 8.91
CA ALA A 223 -21.31 7.12 9.83
C ALA A 223 -22.70 6.58 9.47
N PRO A 224 -23.62 6.46 10.45
CA PRO A 224 -24.98 6.00 10.20
C PRO A 224 -25.67 6.75 9.05
N GLY A 225 -26.30 6.01 8.14
CA GLY A 225 -27.00 6.56 6.98
C GLY A 225 -26.09 7.02 5.82
N VAL A 226 -24.76 6.92 5.97
CA VAL A 226 -23.81 7.24 4.88
C VAL A 226 -23.58 6.01 4.02
N THR A 227 -23.76 6.16 2.70
CA THR A 227 -23.41 5.15 1.70
C THR A 227 -22.10 5.54 1.02
N PRO A 228 -20.97 4.88 1.33
CA PRO A 228 -19.70 5.14 0.67
C PRO A 228 -19.78 4.81 -0.83
N ARG A 229 -19.03 5.56 -1.65
CA ARG A 229 -19.03 5.40 -3.11
C ARG A 229 -17.61 5.31 -3.63
N GLN A 230 -17.36 4.39 -4.56
CA GLN A 230 -16.08 4.37 -5.26
C GLN A 230 -15.95 5.63 -6.13
N HIS A 231 -14.85 6.37 -5.92
CA HIS A 231 -14.52 7.59 -6.66
C HIS A 231 -13.55 7.30 -7.82
N LEU A 232 -12.49 6.54 -7.55
CA LEU A 232 -11.49 6.15 -8.56
C LEU A 232 -11.13 4.67 -8.37
N SER A 233 -11.25 3.89 -9.44
CA SER A 233 -10.70 2.53 -9.46
C SER A 233 -9.18 2.60 -9.48
N MET A 234 -8.52 1.89 -8.57
CA MET A 234 -7.06 1.83 -8.51
C MET A 234 -6.56 0.43 -8.87
N LEU A 235 -6.35 -0.44 -7.88
CA LEU A 235 -5.90 -1.81 -8.11
C LEU A 235 -7.09 -2.76 -7.88
N ASP A 236 -7.36 -3.64 -8.84
CA ASP A 236 -8.38 -4.68 -8.71
C ASP A 236 -7.79 -6.02 -9.13
N SER A 237 -7.90 -7.02 -8.26
CA SER A 237 -7.33 -8.36 -8.44
C SER A 237 -8.23 -9.41 -7.76
N PRO A 238 -7.99 -10.72 -7.96
CA PRO A 238 -8.84 -11.76 -7.39
C PRO A 238 -8.96 -11.77 -5.86
N PHE A 239 -7.99 -11.17 -5.14
CA PHE A 239 -7.85 -11.26 -3.69
C PHE A 239 -7.59 -9.91 -3.01
N TYR A 240 -7.09 -8.91 -3.74
CA TYR A 240 -6.79 -7.57 -3.23
C TYR A 240 -7.44 -6.49 -4.09
N CYS A 241 -7.99 -5.46 -3.46
CA CYS A 241 -8.44 -4.27 -4.15
C CYS A 241 -8.04 -3.01 -3.39
N ARG A 242 -7.62 -1.99 -4.13
CA ARG A 242 -7.45 -0.61 -3.68
C ARG A 242 -8.36 0.29 -4.52
N ALA A 243 -9.00 1.27 -3.90
CA ALA A 243 -9.79 2.28 -4.58
C ALA A 243 -9.74 3.62 -3.84
N ALA A 244 -9.97 4.73 -4.55
CA ALA A 244 -10.41 5.95 -3.88
C ALA A 244 -11.90 5.82 -3.57
N VAL A 245 -12.30 6.14 -2.35
CA VAL A 245 -13.67 6.05 -1.87
C VAL A 245 -14.09 7.40 -1.32
N ALA A 246 -15.25 7.90 -1.75
CA ALA A 246 -15.94 9.02 -1.16
C ALA A 246 -16.79 8.53 0.03
N SER A 247 -16.63 9.17 1.18
CA SER A 247 -17.43 8.94 2.40
C SER A 247 -17.64 10.28 3.12
N ARG A 248 -18.37 10.29 4.24
CA ARG A 248 -18.51 11.47 5.10
C ARG A 248 -17.74 11.30 6.40
N ILE A 249 -16.80 12.22 6.64
CA ILE A 249 -16.04 12.35 7.88
C ILE A 249 -16.31 13.75 8.43
N ASP A 250 -16.70 13.85 9.70
CA ASP A 250 -17.05 15.13 10.35
C ASP A 250 -18.12 15.91 9.58
N GLY A 251 -19.14 15.21 9.06
CA GLY A 251 -20.23 15.78 8.28
C GLY A 251 -19.87 16.17 6.83
N ALA A 252 -18.59 16.29 6.50
CA ALA A 252 -18.11 16.68 5.17
C ALA A 252 -17.79 15.46 4.29
N GLU A 253 -18.08 15.56 2.99
CA GLU A 253 -17.61 14.55 2.03
C GLU A 253 -16.08 14.61 1.92
N ARG A 254 -15.44 13.44 2.03
CA ARG A 254 -14.00 13.25 1.92
C ARG A 254 -13.72 12.08 0.98
N ILE A 255 -12.70 12.24 0.15
CA ILE A 255 -12.20 11.16 -0.70
C ILE A 255 -10.93 10.62 -0.06
N GLY A 256 -11.00 9.36 0.36
CA GLY A 256 -9.91 8.62 0.99
C GLY A 256 -9.48 7.43 0.16
N VAL A 257 -8.47 6.72 0.63
CA VAL A 257 -8.05 5.43 0.09
C VAL A 257 -8.72 4.33 0.91
N HIS A 258 -9.22 3.30 0.23
CA HIS A 258 -9.68 2.06 0.84
C HIS A 258 -8.96 0.88 0.19
N GLU A 259 -8.53 -0.05 1.02
CA GLU A 259 -7.92 -1.31 0.65
C GLU A 259 -8.67 -2.46 1.30
N THR A 260 -8.82 -3.56 0.56
CA THR A 260 -9.40 -4.80 1.02
C THR A 260 -8.54 -5.98 0.56
N LEU A 261 -8.41 -6.99 1.40
CA LEU A 261 -7.64 -8.19 1.14
C LEU A 261 -8.40 -9.41 1.67
N ASP A 262 -8.65 -10.36 0.77
CA ASP A 262 -9.24 -11.67 1.06
C ASP A 262 -8.11 -12.71 1.12
N LEU A 263 -7.74 -13.09 2.34
CA LEU A 263 -6.64 -14.00 2.59
C LEU A 263 -7.03 -15.47 2.41
N ASN A 264 -8.33 -15.78 2.33
CA ASN A 264 -8.81 -17.10 1.91
C ASN A 264 -8.60 -17.31 0.41
N ARG A 265 -8.81 -16.27 -0.40
CA ARG A 265 -8.43 -16.30 -1.82
C ARG A 265 -6.93 -16.23 -2.02
N PHE A 266 -6.23 -15.42 -1.23
CA PHE A 266 -4.78 -15.28 -1.35
C PHE A 266 -4.02 -16.61 -1.12
N ARG A 267 -4.45 -17.43 -0.14
CA ARG A 267 -3.87 -18.75 0.11
C ARG A 267 -4.17 -19.79 -0.98
N ALA A 268 -5.09 -19.51 -1.90
CA ALA A 268 -5.50 -20.51 -2.89
C ALA A 268 -4.35 -20.82 -3.87
N PRO A 269 -4.04 -22.11 -4.12
CA PRO A 269 -2.84 -22.51 -4.84
C PRO A 269 -2.84 -22.03 -6.31
N TRP A 270 -4.02 -21.87 -6.92
CA TRP A 270 -4.17 -21.42 -8.30
C TRP A 270 -3.81 -19.94 -8.50
N LEU A 271 -3.76 -19.14 -7.44
CA LEU A 271 -3.49 -17.70 -7.54
C LEU A 271 -2.01 -17.41 -7.79
N LYS A 272 -1.08 -18.16 -7.17
CA LYS A 272 0.37 -17.90 -7.28
C LYS A 272 0.86 -17.91 -8.74
N PRO A 273 0.47 -18.88 -9.60
CA PRO A 273 0.79 -18.83 -11.03
C PRO A 273 0.29 -17.56 -11.74
N MET A 274 -0.92 -17.09 -11.46
CA MET A 274 -1.44 -15.84 -12.03
C MET A 274 -0.62 -14.62 -11.60
N LEU A 275 -0.18 -14.58 -10.34
CA LEU A 275 0.68 -13.51 -9.83
C LEU A 275 2.05 -13.52 -10.53
N ALA A 276 2.59 -14.69 -10.86
CA ALA A 276 3.91 -14.80 -11.48
C ALA A 276 3.96 -14.14 -12.86
N MET A 277 2.81 -14.10 -13.57
CA MET A 277 2.67 -13.37 -14.84
C MET A 277 2.74 -11.85 -14.68
N ARG A 278 2.38 -11.33 -13.49
CA ARG A 278 2.41 -9.90 -13.17
C ARG A 278 3.64 -9.47 -12.37
N VAL A 279 4.31 -10.43 -11.74
CA VAL A 279 5.46 -10.22 -10.86
C VAL A 279 6.61 -11.08 -11.38
N PRO A 280 7.39 -10.62 -12.38
CA PRO A 280 8.58 -11.34 -12.83
C PRO A 280 9.64 -11.38 -11.72
N ARG A 281 10.52 -12.39 -11.77
CA ARG A 281 11.68 -12.51 -10.87
C ARG A 281 13.00 -12.26 -11.58
N ARG A 282 13.87 -11.46 -10.93
CA ARG A 282 15.28 -11.25 -11.28
C ARG A 282 16.16 -11.63 -10.09
N ALA A 283 16.50 -12.92 -10.00
CA ALA A 283 17.25 -13.46 -8.86
C ALA A 283 18.68 -12.91 -8.74
N ARG A 284 19.33 -12.56 -9.86
CA ARG A 284 20.67 -11.97 -9.89
C ARG A 284 20.57 -10.51 -10.32
N TRP A 285 21.26 -9.63 -9.62
CA TRP A 285 21.39 -8.22 -9.96
C TRP A 285 22.86 -7.88 -10.17
N PRO A 286 23.22 -7.19 -11.27
CA PRO A 286 24.61 -6.83 -11.54
C PRO A 286 25.13 -5.94 -10.41
N ARG A 287 26.39 -6.15 -10.01
CA ARG A 287 27.07 -5.23 -9.09
C ARG A 287 27.32 -3.93 -9.84
N ALA A 288 27.10 -2.79 -9.19
CA ALA A 288 27.50 -1.50 -9.75
C ALA A 288 29.02 -1.55 -10.06
N GLY A 289 29.39 -1.38 -11.34
CA GLY A 289 30.79 -1.43 -11.80
C GLY A 289 31.13 -2.46 -12.88
N THR A 290 30.17 -3.22 -13.41
CA THR A 290 30.39 -4.01 -14.64
C THR A 290 29.42 -3.56 -15.73
N ALA A 291 29.78 -2.48 -16.41
CA ALA A 291 29.28 -2.08 -17.73
C ALA A 291 30.50 -1.78 -18.59
#